data_AF-I3TC45-F1
#
_entry.id   AF-I3TC45-F1
#
_cell.length_a   1.000
_cell.length_b   1.000
_cell.length_c   1.000
_cell.angle_alpha   90.00
_cell.angle_beta   90.00
_cell.angle_gamma   90.00
#
_symmetry.space_group_name_H-M   'P 1'
#
loop_
_entity.id
_entity.type
_entity.pdbx_description
1 polymer ?
#
loop_
_entity_poly.entity_id
_entity_poly.type
_entity_poly.pdbx_seq_one_letter_code
_entity_poly.pdbx_strand_id
1 'polypeptide(L)'
;GPLANGATTILFEGVPNYPDVTRVAKIIDKHKVNILYTAPTAIRAMMAEGKAAVAGADGSSLRLLGSVGEPINPEAWQWYYETVGQSRCPIVDTWWQTETGACLMTPLPGAHAMKPGSAAKPFFGVVPAL
;
A
#
# COMPACT_ATOMS: atom_id res chain seq x y z
N GLY A 1 -16.27 1.02 -0.46
CA GLY A 1 -15.08 1.88 -0.25
C GLY A 1 -15.15 2.59 1.10
N PRO A 2 -14.20 3.49 1.43
CA PRO A 2 -14.08 4.10 2.76
C PRO A 2 -15.33 4.80 3.27
N LEU A 3 -15.98 5.64 2.44
CA LEU A 3 -17.17 6.41 2.84
C LEU A 3 -18.37 5.54 3.22
N ALA A 4 -18.59 4.45 2.48
CA ALA A 4 -19.65 3.48 2.80
C ALA A 4 -19.41 2.75 4.15
N ASN A 5 -18.17 2.74 4.64
CA ASN A 5 -17.80 2.18 5.94
C ASN A 5 -17.71 3.26 7.04
N GLY A 6 -18.16 4.49 6.78
CA GLY A 6 -18.07 5.60 7.73
C GLY A 6 -16.63 6.04 8.05
N ALA A 7 -15.67 5.69 7.20
CA ALA A 7 -14.26 6.05 7.39
C ALA A 7 -13.90 7.37 6.69
N THR A 8 -12.84 8.01 7.18
CA THR A 8 -12.23 9.18 6.53
C THR A 8 -11.34 8.75 5.36
N THR A 9 -11.45 9.44 4.23
CA THR A 9 -10.56 9.25 3.07
C THR A 9 -9.74 10.51 2.80
N ILE A 10 -8.50 10.34 2.37
CA ILE A 10 -7.66 11.46 1.92
C ILE A 10 -7.78 11.59 0.40
N LEU A 11 -8.17 12.77 -0.04
CA LEU A 11 -8.03 13.20 -1.42
C LEU A 11 -6.66 13.85 -1.57
N PHE A 12 -5.78 13.23 -2.36
CA PHE A 12 -4.44 13.74 -2.61
C PHE A 12 -4.33 14.26 -4.04
N GLU A 13 -4.01 15.54 -4.19
CA GLU A 13 -3.71 16.17 -5.46
C GLU A 13 -2.22 16.53 -5.51
N GLY A 14 -1.54 16.08 -6.55
CA GLY A 14 -0.11 16.31 -6.78
C GLY A 14 0.67 15.02 -6.99
N VAL A 15 1.99 15.12 -6.82
CA VAL A 15 2.95 14.03 -7.03
C VAL A 15 3.65 13.66 -5.72
N PRO A 16 4.10 12.40 -5.54
CA PRO A 16 4.63 11.91 -4.27
C PRO A 16 5.95 12.54 -3.81
N ASN A 17 6.57 13.39 -4.64
CA ASN A 17 7.88 14.01 -4.40
C ASN A 17 7.87 15.54 -4.45
N TYR A 18 6.69 16.19 -4.42
CA TYR A 18 6.59 17.66 -4.39
C TYR A 18 5.91 18.17 -3.11
N PRO A 19 6.45 19.19 -2.41
CA PRO A 19 7.63 19.99 -2.76
C PRO A 19 8.96 19.27 -2.55
N ASP A 20 8.96 18.11 -1.90
CA ASP A 20 10.14 17.29 -1.66
C ASP A 20 9.76 15.81 -1.52
N VAL A 21 10.79 14.95 -1.49
CA VAL A 21 10.67 13.48 -1.48
C VAL A 21 9.95 12.92 -0.23
N THR A 22 9.84 13.70 0.85
CA THR A 22 9.14 13.28 2.08
C THR A 22 7.64 13.56 2.04
N ARG A 23 7.08 14.01 0.90
CA ARG A 23 5.68 14.47 0.80
C ARG A 23 4.68 13.43 1.31
N VAL A 24 4.81 12.17 0.91
CA VAL A 24 3.89 11.10 1.34
C VAL A 24 3.99 10.88 2.85
N ALA A 25 5.21 10.85 3.39
CA ALA A 25 5.45 10.65 4.82
C ALA A 25 4.89 11.81 5.67
N LYS A 26 5.06 13.06 5.22
CA LYS A 26 4.45 14.25 5.84
C LYS A 26 2.92 14.18 5.86
N ILE A 27 2.30 13.68 4.79
CA ILE A 27 0.83 13.49 4.76
C ILE A 27 0.40 12.45 5.78
N ILE A 28 1.13 11.32 5.86
CA ILE A 28 0.86 10.25 6.82
C ILE A 28 0.85 10.80 8.24
N ASP A 29 1.90 11.50 8.65
CA ASP A 29 2.04 11.99 10.02
C ASP A 29 1.06 13.12 10.34
N LYS A 30 0.89 14.08 9.41
CA LYS A 30 -0.03 15.21 9.60
C LYS A 30 -1.47 14.75 9.83
N HIS A 31 -1.91 13.72 9.11
CA HIS A 31 -3.29 13.24 9.15
C HIS A 31 -3.47 11.93 9.92
N LYS A 32 -2.39 11.40 10.52
CA LYS A 32 -2.37 10.10 11.21
C LYS A 32 -2.97 8.98 10.34
N VAL A 33 -2.50 8.88 9.09
CA VAL A 33 -2.99 7.90 8.12
C VAL A 33 -2.71 6.49 8.61
N ASN A 34 -3.76 5.66 8.68
CA ASN A 34 -3.62 4.28 9.14
C ASN A 34 -3.50 3.24 8.01
N ILE A 35 -3.90 3.59 6.79
CA ILE A 35 -3.78 2.73 5.60
C ILE A 35 -3.22 3.58 4.45
N LEU A 36 -2.06 3.17 3.90
CA LEU A 36 -1.54 3.73 2.66
C LEU A 36 -1.80 2.74 1.52
N TYR A 37 -2.49 3.19 0.47
CA TYR A 37 -2.83 2.37 -0.71
C TYR A 37 -2.33 3.06 -1.97
N THR A 38 -1.42 2.43 -2.70
CA THR A 38 -0.73 3.07 -3.84
C THR A 38 -0.26 2.04 -4.88
N ALA A 39 0.12 2.51 -6.07
CA ALA A 39 0.66 1.67 -7.13
C ALA A 39 2.15 1.35 -6.90
N PRO A 40 2.64 0.16 -7.32
CA PRO A 40 4.08 -0.17 -7.31
C PRO A 40 4.96 0.86 -8.01
N THR A 41 4.50 1.52 -9.06
CA THR A 41 5.24 2.61 -9.73
C THR A 41 5.55 3.75 -8.75
N ALA A 42 4.59 4.16 -7.92
CA ALA A 42 4.83 5.16 -6.89
C ALA A 42 5.73 4.65 -5.77
N ILE A 43 5.62 3.36 -5.41
CA ILE A 43 6.54 2.71 -4.45
C ILE A 43 7.97 2.76 -4.98
N ARG A 44 8.19 2.40 -6.26
CA ARG A 44 9.51 2.46 -6.91
C ARG A 44 10.06 3.89 -7.00
N ALA A 45 9.20 4.88 -7.25
CA ALA A 45 9.60 6.28 -7.23
C ALA A 45 10.10 6.73 -5.85
N MET A 46 9.41 6.34 -4.77
CA MET A 46 9.89 6.61 -3.41
C MET A 46 11.15 5.79 -3.06
N MET A 47 11.22 4.54 -3.52
CA MET A 47 12.36 3.66 -3.32
C MET A 47 13.64 4.20 -3.96
N ALA A 48 13.54 4.88 -5.11
CA ALA A 48 14.67 5.53 -5.75
C ALA A 48 15.34 6.60 -4.85
N GLU A 49 14.56 7.23 -3.96
CA GLU A 49 15.04 8.19 -2.95
C GLU A 49 15.48 7.49 -1.65
N GLY A 50 15.28 6.18 -1.55
CA GLY A 50 15.66 5.35 -0.42
C GLY A 50 15.04 5.82 0.91
N LYS A 51 15.84 5.87 1.98
CA LYS A 51 15.38 6.31 3.31
C LYS A 51 15.00 7.79 3.36
N ALA A 52 15.45 8.60 2.38
CA ALA A 52 15.10 10.02 2.34
C ALA A 52 13.60 10.24 2.15
N ALA A 53 12.89 9.32 1.47
CA ALA A 53 11.44 9.39 1.27
C ALA A 53 10.61 9.39 2.56
N VAL A 54 11.18 8.89 3.66
CA VAL A 54 10.53 8.82 4.98
C VAL A 54 11.34 9.51 6.08
N ALA A 55 12.32 10.34 5.70
CA ALA A 55 13.20 10.98 6.65
C ALA A 55 12.42 11.90 7.60
N GLY A 56 12.63 11.71 8.91
CA GLY A 56 11.98 12.49 9.96
C GLY A 56 10.51 12.17 10.20
N ALA A 57 9.95 11.16 9.53
CA ALA A 57 8.57 10.74 9.73
C ALA A 57 8.42 9.77 10.91
N ASP A 58 7.35 9.94 11.68
CA ASP A 58 6.96 9.03 12.76
C ASP A 58 6.38 7.73 12.19
N GLY A 59 5.40 7.82 11.29
CA GLY A 59 4.81 6.66 10.61
C GLY A 59 4.10 5.66 11.54
N SER A 60 4.03 5.92 12.85
CA SER A 60 3.47 5.01 13.85
C SER A 60 1.98 4.74 13.67
N SER A 61 1.27 5.70 13.06
CA SER A 61 -0.16 5.61 12.75
C SER A 61 -0.50 4.55 11.70
N LEU A 62 0.45 4.18 10.83
CA LEU A 62 0.26 3.15 9.83
C LEU A 62 0.10 1.77 10.49
N ARG A 63 -0.90 1.02 10.00
CA ARG A 63 -1.16 -0.37 10.37
C ARG A 63 -1.28 -1.32 9.18
N LEU A 64 -1.38 -0.80 7.97
CA LEU A 64 -1.56 -1.57 6.74
C LEU A 64 -1.02 -0.79 5.55
N LEU A 65 -0.31 -1.49 4.69
CA LEU A 65 0.15 -0.98 3.41
C LEU A 65 -0.54 -1.77 2.30
N GLY A 66 -0.89 -1.13 1.20
CA GLY A 66 -1.49 -1.84 0.08
C GLY A 66 -0.94 -1.42 -1.27
N SER A 67 -0.89 -2.40 -2.16
CA SER A 67 -0.37 -2.29 -3.51
C SER A 67 -1.43 -2.72 -4.53
N VAL A 68 -1.47 -2.04 -5.67
CA VAL A 68 -2.52 -2.25 -6.69
C VAL A 68 -2.05 -1.87 -8.10
N GLY A 69 -2.63 -2.53 -9.09
CA GLY A 69 -2.63 -2.11 -10.49
C GLY A 69 -1.58 -2.80 -11.35
N GLU A 70 -0.42 -3.12 -10.78
CA GLU A 70 0.63 -3.90 -11.46
C GLU A 70 1.33 -4.82 -10.44
N PRO A 71 2.10 -5.82 -10.89
CA PRO A 71 2.86 -6.67 -9.98
C PRO A 71 3.92 -5.88 -9.20
N ILE A 72 3.95 -6.05 -7.88
CA ILE A 72 5.03 -5.54 -7.02
C ILE A 72 6.20 -6.53 -7.05
N ASN A 73 7.39 -6.07 -7.46
CA ASN A 73 8.59 -6.91 -7.43
C ASN A 73 9.09 -7.13 -5.99
N PRO A 74 9.75 -8.26 -5.68
CA PRO A 74 10.17 -8.59 -4.32
C PRO A 74 11.02 -7.52 -3.62
N GLU A 75 11.91 -6.85 -4.36
CA GLU A 75 12.74 -5.76 -3.84
C GLU A 75 11.92 -4.56 -3.38
N ALA A 76 10.98 -4.09 -4.23
CA ALA A 76 10.09 -2.99 -3.86
C ALA A 76 9.15 -3.38 -2.72
N TRP A 77 8.68 -4.63 -2.69
CA TRP A 77 7.89 -5.15 -1.59
C TRP A 77 8.67 -5.11 -0.27
N GLN A 78 9.92 -5.57 -0.27
CA GLN A 78 10.77 -5.58 0.92
C GLN A 78 11.06 -4.17 1.41
N TRP A 79 11.44 -3.27 0.49
CA TRP A 79 11.66 -1.86 0.82
C TRP A 79 10.42 -1.21 1.41
N TYR A 80 9.24 -1.49 0.85
CA TYR A 80 7.98 -0.93 1.32
C TYR A 80 7.63 -1.42 2.72
N TYR A 81 7.87 -2.72 3.00
CA TYR A 81 7.67 -3.33 4.31
C TYR A 81 8.60 -2.74 5.36
N GLU A 82 9.90 -2.69 5.07
CA GLU A 82 10.93 -2.29 6.02
C GLU A 82 10.99 -0.77 6.23
N THR A 83 10.94 0.00 5.14
CA THR A 83 11.18 1.45 5.19
C THR A 83 9.91 2.23 5.49
N VAL A 84 8.83 1.98 4.75
CA VAL A 84 7.56 2.69 4.95
C VAL A 84 6.74 2.04 6.07
N GLY A 85 6.69 0.71 6.10
CA GLY A 85 5.95 -0.05 7.09
C GLY A 85 6.68 -0.24 8.42
N GLN A 86 7.96 0.16 8.50
CA GLN A 86 8.84 -0.03 9.66
C GLN A 86 8.87 -1.48 10.17
N SER A 87 8.73 -2.44 9.26
CA SER A 87 8.62 -3.88 9.57
C SER A 87 7.46 -4.25 10.52
N ARG A 88 6.45 -3.38 10.64
CA ARG A 88 5.24 -3.59 11.45
C ARG A 88 3.97 -3.74 10.62
N CYS A 89 3.92 -3.07 9.47
CA CYS A 89 2.72 -3.03 8.65
C CYS A 89 2.69 -4.19 7.66
N PRO A 90 1.69 -5.08 7.69
CA PRO A 90 1.48 -6.04 6.61
C PRO A 90 1.18 -5.33 5.29
N ILE A 91 1.58 -5.97 4.19
CA ILE A 91 1.31 -5.50 2.83
C ILE A 91 0.19 -6.35 2.22
N VAL A 92 -0.87 -5.69 1.77
CA VAL A 92 -1.92 -6.29 0.93
C VAL A 92 -1.67 -5.97 -0.53
N ASP A 93 -1.18 -6.97 -1.27
CA ASP A 93 -1.13 -6.91 -2.72
C ASP A 93 -2.52 -7.27 -3.27
N THR A 94 -3.18 -6.32 -3.93
CA THR A 94 -4.58 -6.45 -4.34
C THR A 94 -4.67 -6.53 -5.85
N TRP A 95 -5.13 -7.68 -6.34
CA TRP A 95 -5.37 -7.91 -7.75
C TRP A 95 -6.86 -7.79 -8.07
N TRP A 96 -7.16 -6.96 -9.07
CA TRP A 96 -8.49 -6.73 -9.64
C TRP A 96 -8.39 -5.88 -10.91
N GLN A 97 -9.53 -5.72 -11.58
CA GLN A 97 -9.67 -4.92 -12.79
C GLN A 97 -10.91 -4.04 -12.72
N THR A 98 -11.02 -3.05 -13.61
CA THR A 98 -12.18 -2.16 -13.69
C THR A 98 -13.50 -2.94 -13.79
N GLU A 99 -13.53 -3.99 -14.61
CA GLU A 99 -14.68 -4.86 -14.87
C GLU A 99 -15.15 -5.65 -13.64
N THR A 100 -14.25 -5.85 -12.69
CA THR A 100 -14.52 -6.65 -11.48
C THR A 100 -15.09 -5.81 -10.34
N GLY A 101 -14.93 -4.49 -10.40
CA GLY A 101 -15.46 -3.52 -9.44
C GLY A 101 -14.84 -3.55 -8.03
N ALA A 102 -14.12 -4.62 -7.68
CA ALA A 102 -13.52 -4.81 -6.36
C ALA A 102 -12.36 -5.82 -6.41
N CYS A 103 -11.59 -5.88 -5.32
CA CYS A 103 -10.49 -6.83 -5.16
C CYS A 103 -10.94 -8.28 -5.38
N LEU A 104 -10.28 -9.00 -6.29
CA LEU A 104 -10.54 -10.41 -6.55
C LEU A 104 -9.59 -11.34 -5.81
N MET A 105 -8.32 -10.95 -5.64
CA MET A 105 -7.32 -11.70 -4.89
C MET A 105 -6.48 -10.77 -4.02
N THR A 106 -6.30 -11.15 -2.75
CA THR A 106 -5.42 -10.43 -1.83
C THR A 106 -5.08 -11.29 -0.60
N PRO A 107 -3.91 -11.09 0.05
CA PRO A 107 -3.69 -11.67 1.37
C PRO A 107 -4.64 -11.04 2.40
N LEU A 108 -5.12 -11.84 3.36
CA LEU A 108 -5.86 -11.36 4.51
C LEU A 108 -4.87 -11.23 5.68
N PRO A 109 -4.56 -10.00 6.14
CA PRO A 109 -3.65 -9.80 7.27
C PRO A 109 -4.12 -10.59 8.49
N GLY A 110 -3.22 -11.35 9.10
CA GLY A 110 -3.52 -12.21 10.25
C GLY A 110 -4.03 -13.62 9.91
N ALA A 111 -4.39 -13.90 8.65
CA ALA A 111 -4.83 -15.23 8.21
C ALA A 111 -3.91 -15.86 7.15
N HIS A 112 -3.29 -15.06 6.29
CA HIS A 112 -2.41 -15.52 5.22
C HIS A 112 -0.95 -15.14 5.48
N ALA A 113 -0.02 -16.09 5.27
CA ALA A 113 1.40 -15.77 5.20
C ALA A 113 1.66 -14.89 3.96
N MET A 114 2.39 -13.79 4.15
CA MET A 114 2.73 -12.89 3.04
C MET A 114 3.91 -13.45 2.26
N LYS A 115 3.76 -13.54 0.94
CA LYS A 115 4.83 -13.88 0.00
C LYS A 115 5.06 -12.67 -0.90
N PRO A 116 6.27 -12.09 -0.95
CA PRO A 116 6.57 -10.95 -1.81
C PRO A 116 6.17 -11.22 -3.27
N GLY A 117 5.43 -10.29 -3.87
CA GLY A 117 4.96 -10.35 -5.26
C GLY A 117 3.82 -11.33 -5.55
N SER A 118 3.11 -11.81 -4.52
CA SER A 118 1.93 -12.67 -4.68
C SER A 118 0.66 -12.00 -4.17
N ALA A 119 -0.40 -12.01 -4.99
CA ALA A 119 -1.76 -11.62 -4.58
C ALA A 119 -2.43 -12.65 -3.63
N ALA A 120 -1.72 -13.70 -3.23
CA ALA A 120 -2.16 -14.75 -2.32
C ALA A 120 -3.42 -15.50 -2.79
N LYS A 121 -4.54 -15.39 -2.06
CA LYS A 121 -5.73 -16.23 -2.26
C LYS A 121 -6.91 -15.42 -2.82
N PRO A 122 -7.90 -16.08 -3.44
CA PRO A 122 -9.15 -15.43 -3.83
C PRO A 122 -9.88 -14.81 -2.65
N PHE A 123 -10.52 -13.67 -2.91
CA PHE A 123 -11.36 -12.97 -1.95
C PHE A 123 -12.73 -13.67 -1.83
N PHE A 124 -13.55 -13.25 -0.86
CA PHE A 124 -14.83 -13.90 -0.59
C PHE A 124 -15.76 -13.88 -1.81
N GLY A 125 -16.32 -15.05 -2.14
CA GLY A 125 -17.21 -15.22 -3.30
C GLY A 125 -16.49 -15.37 -4.65
N VAL A 126 -15.16 -15.24 -4.70
CA VAL A 126 -14.38 -15.40 -5.92
C VAL A 126 -13.90 -16.84 -6.06
N VAL A 127 -14.29 -17.49 -7.16
CA VAL A 127 -13.80 -18.82 -7.55
C VAL A 127 -13.06 -18.66 -8.87
N PRO A 128 -11.72 -18.67 -8.88
CA PRO A 128 -10.97 -18.62 -10.13
C PRO A 128 -11.31 -19.80 -11.03
N ALA A 129 -11.55 -19.52 -12.31
CA ALA A 129 -11.65 -20.54 -13.34
C ALA A 129 -10.28 -20.84 -13.95
N LEU A 130 -10.10 -22.06 -14.48
CA LEU A 130 -8.91 -22.50 -15.22
C LEU A 130 -9.06 -22.19 -16.70
#